data_AF-A0A7A6YU99-F1
#
_entry.id   AF-A0A7A6YU99-F1
#
_cell.length_a   1.000
_cell.length_b   1.000
_cell.length_c   1.000
_cell.angle_alpha   90.00
_cell.angle_beta   90.00
_cell.angle_gamma   90.00
#
_symmetry.space_group_name_H-M   'P 1'
#
loop_
_entity.id
_entity.type
_entity.pdbx_description
1 polymer ?
#
loop_
_entity_poly.entity_id
_entity_poly.type
_entity_poly.pdbx_seq_one_letter_code
_entity_poly.pdbx_strand_id
1 'polypeptide(L)'
;VRTTQGGLTRSMEYDAAGRVIRLTSENGSHTTFRYDVLDRLIQETGFDGRTQRYHHDLTGKLIRSEDEGLVTHWHYDEADRITQRTVNGEPAEQWQYDERGWLTG
;
A
#
# COMPACT_ATOMS: atom_id res chain seq x y z
N VAL A 1 20.67 2.27 -9.75
CA VAL A 1 21.51 1.05 -9.99
C VAL A 1 20.87 0.22 -11.10
N ARG A 2 21.63 -0.58 -11.87
CA ARG A 2 21.09 -1.48 -12.91
C ARG A 2 21.30 -2.94 -12.49
N THR A 3 20.21 -3.68 -12.29
CA THR A 3 20.22 -5.12 -12.07
C THR A 3 18.96 -5.72 -12.68
N THR A 4 19.11 -6.67 -13.60
CA THR A 4 17.98 -7.39 -14.22
C THR A 4 18.40 -8.83 -14.47
N GLN A 5 17.67 -9.80 -13.91
CA GLN A 5 17.53 -11.12 -14.52
C GLN A 5 16.25 -11.80 -14.00
N GLY A 6 15.43 -12.36 -14.89
CA GLY A 6 14.22 -13.13 -14.56
C GLY A 6 12.92 -12.33 -14.47
N GLY A 7 12.99 -11.09 -13.97
CA GLY A 7 11.90 -10.10 -13.97
C GLY A 7 12.41 -8.78 -14.54
N LEU A 8 11.68 -8.18 -15.49
CA LEU A 8 12.26 -7.26 -16.48
C LEU A 8 12.15 -5.77 -16.10
N THR A 9 12.62 -5.44 -14.89
CA THR A 9 12.93 -4.05 -14.51
C THR A 9 14.28 -3.66 -15.10
N ARG A 10 14.31 -2.62 -15.92
CA ARG A 10 15.51 -2.06 -16.58
C ARG A 10 16.40 -1.24 -15.65
N SER A 11 15.80 -0.55 -14.68
CA SER A 11 16.54 0.23 -13.68
C SER A 11 15.72 0.54 -12.44
N MET A 12 16.40 0.64 -11.30
CA MET A 12 15.85 1.13 -10.05
C MET A 12 16.56 2.43 -9.64
N GLU A 13 15.78 3.45 -9.28
CA GLU A 13 16.25 4.70 -8.66
C GLU A 13 15.92 4.66 -7.16
N TYR A 14 16.82 5.20 -6.34
CA TYR A 14 16.74 5.13 -4.88
C TYR A 14 16.89 6.52 -4.26
N ASP A 15 16.30 6.73 -3.09
CA ASP A 15 16.59 7.91 -2.27
C ASP A 15 17.85 7.72 -1.39
N ALA A 16 18.16 8.72 -0.57
CA ALA A 16 19.32 8.72 0.31
C ALA A 16 19.26 7.68 1.44
N ALA A 17 18.07 7.14 1.75
CA ALA A 17 17.88 6.03 2.69
C ALA A 17 17.98 4.66 2.01
N GLY A 18 18.19 4.61 0.69
CA GLY A 18 18.25 3.37 -0.08
C GLY A 18 16.88 2.75 -0.41
N ARG A 19 15.79 3.53 -0.28
CA ARG A 19 14.42 3.09 -0.62
C ARG A 19 14.16 3.33 -2.11
N VAL A 20 13.46 2.42 -2.78
CA VAL A 20 13.18 2.51 -4.22
C VAL A 20 12.16 3.62 -4.49
N ILE A 21 12.55 4.71 -5.14
CA ILE A 21 11.63 5.79 -5.52
C ILE A 21 11.09 5.65 -6.95
N ARG A 22 11.73 4.81 -7.78
CA ARG A 22 11.27 4.51 -9.14
C ARG A 22 11.71 3.13 -9.61
N LEU A 23 10.78 2.40 -10.21
CA LEU A 23 11.04 1.21 -11.03
C LEU A 23 10.75 1.56 -12.49
N THR A 24 11.70 1.32 -13.39
CA THR A 24 11.51 1.49 -14.84
C THR A 24 11.62 0.14 -15.52
N SER A 25 10.59 -0.27 -16.25
CA SER A 25 10.52 -1.49 -17.05
C SER A 25 11.32 -1.37 -18.36
N GLU A 26 11.55 -2.49 -19.04
CA GLU A 26 12.30 -2.51 -20.32
C GLU A 26 11.70 -1.63 -21.42
N ASN A 27 10.37 -1.54 -21.49
CA ASN A 27 9.64 -0.67 -22.43
C ASN A 27 9.68 0.83 -22.06
N GLY A 28 10.33 1.22 -20.96
CA GLY A 28 10.40 2.62 -20.49
C GLY A 28 9.21 3.08 -19.64
N SER A 29 8.14 2.28 -19.53
CA SER A 29 7.11 2.46 -18.51
C SER A 29 7.73 2.43 -17.12
N HIS A 30 7.18 3.19 -16.18
CA HIS A 30 7.75 3.27 -14.84
C HIS A 30 6.69 3.52 -13.77
N THR A 31 6.92 2.95 -12.59
CA THR A 31 6.17 3.22 -11.36
C THR A 31 7.03 4.07 -10.44
N THR A 32 6.42 5.01 -9.71
CA THR A 32 7.10 5.83 -8.69
C THR A 32 6.50 5.61 -7.31
N PHE A 33 7.33 5.77 -6.28
CA PHE A 33 6.97 5.51 -4.88
C PHE A 33 7.36 6.70 -4.02
N ARG A 34 6.54 6.99 -3.00
CA ARG A 34 6.84 7.97 -1.95
C ARG A 34 6.69 7.34 -0.58
N TYR A 35 7.61 7.69 0.31
CA TYR A 35 7.63 7.22 1.69
C TYR A 35 7.54 8.39 2.65
N ASP A 36 7.04 8.16 3.86
CA ASP A 36 7.14 9.11 4.96
C ASP A 36 8.50 9.05 5.68
N VAL A 37 8.59 9.73 6.82
CA VAL A 37 9.80 9.78 7.68
C VAL A 37 10.00 8.53 8.54
N LEU A 38 9.08 7.57 8.50
CA LEU A 38 9.12 6.29 9.21
C LEU A 38 9.29 5.11 8.24
N ASP A 39 9.78 5.39 7.02
CA ASP A 39 10.01 4.43 5.92
C ASP A 39 8.75 3.73 5.39
N ARG A 40 7.55 4.26 5.67
CA ARG A 40 6.28 3.67 5.23
C ARG A 40 5.85 4.23 3.88
N LEU A 41 5.41 3.37 2.97
CA LEU A 41 4.88 3.78 1.66
C LEU A 41 3.61 4.62 1.87
N ILE A 42 3.57 5.83 1.31
CA ILE A 42 2.42 6.74 1.38
C ILE A 42 1.79 7.02 0.01
N GLN A 43 2.51 6.76 -1.08
CA GLN A 43 1.97 6.86 -2.43
C GLN A 43 2.70 5.91 -3.39
N GLU A 44 1.93 5.22 -4.23
CA GLU A 44 2.41 4.60 -5.47
C GLU A 44 1.74 5.31 -6.65
N THR A 45 2.48 5.56 -7.73
CA THR A 45 1.92 6.03 -9.00
C THR A 45 2.42 5.11 -10.12
N GLY A 46 1.49 4.37 -10.71
CA GLY A 46 1.73 3.41 -11.79
C GLY A 46 2.07 4.06 -13.14
N PHE A 47 2.50 3.23 -14.09
CA PHE A 47 2.93 3.68 -15.43
C PHE A 47 1.81 4.27 -16.29
N ASP A 48 0.56 4.01 -15.94
CA ASP A 48 -0.65 4.55 -16.56
C ASP A 48 -1.14 5.84 -15.89
N GLY A 49 -0.43 6.33 -14.87
CA GLY A 49 -0.76 7.52 -14.11
C GLY A 49 -1.75 7.29 -12.96
N ARG A 50 -2.29 6.07 -12.79
CA ARG A 50 -3.08 5.71 -11.61
C ARG A 50 -2.24 5.92 -10.36
N THR A 51 -2.87 6.42 -9.30
CA THR A 51 -2.16 6.76 -8.06
C THR A 51 -2.92 6.22 -6.87
N GLN A 52 -2.28 5.31 -6.14
CA GLN A 52 -2.72 4.82 -4.85
C GLN A 52 -2.07 5.66 -3.75
N ARG A 53 -2.83 6.05 -2.72
CA ARG A 53 -2.30 6.70 -1.50
C ARG A 53 -2.62 5.88 -0.26
N TYR A 54 -1.72 5.90 0.71
CA TYR A 54 -1.79 5.12 1.94
C TYR A 54 -1.57 6.00 3.15
N HIS A 55 -2.45 5.91 4.14
CA HIS A 55 -2.41 6.68 5.38
C HIS A 55 -2.30 5.70 6.55
N HIS A 56 -1.24 5.86 7.34
CA HIS A 56 -0.93 5.00 8.46
C HIS A 56 -1.12 5.75 9.78
N ASP A 57 -1.60 5.07 10.82
CA ASP A 57 -1.66 5.62 12.17
C ASP A 57 -0.25 5.75 12.81
N LEU A 58 -0.18 6.17 14.08
CA LEU A 58 1.11 6.30 14.79
C LEU A 58 1.78 4.96 15.11
N THR A 59 1.03 3.84 15.08
CA THR A 59 1.55 2.49 15.30
C THR A 59 2.01 1.81 14.01
N GLY A 60 1.63 2.35 12.85
CA GLY A 60 1.98 1.82 11.53
C GLY A 60 0.87 1.06 10.82
N LYS A 61 -0.34 0.98 11.40
CA LYS A 61 -1.49 0.32 10.75
C LYS A 61 -2.02 1.17 9.61
N LEU A 62 -2.33 0.55 8.48
CA LEU A 62 -2.99 1.21 7.34
C LEU A 62 -4.44 1.52 7.72
N ILE A 63 -4.77 2.76 8.03
CA ILE A 63 -6.13 3.15 8.44
C ILE A 63 -6.98 3.66 7.27
N ARG A 64 -6.35 4.13 6.19
CA ARG A 64 -7.05 4.63 5.01
C ARG A 64 -6.20 4.46 3.75
N SER A 65 -6.82 4.03 2.66
CA SER A 65 -6.22 3.99 1.32
C SER A 65 -7.11 4.69 0.31
N GLU A 66 -6.52 5.34 -0.69
CA GLU A 66 -7.21 6.00 -1.79
C GLU A 66 -6.75 5.39 -3.12
N ASP A 67 -7.68 4.97 -3.99
CA ASP A 67 -7.38 4.44 -5.32
C ASP A 67 -8.49 4.82 -6.32
N GLU A 68 -8.13 5.42 -7.46
CA GLU A 68 -9.06 5.93 -8.50
C GLU A 68 -10.33 6.67 -8.00
N GLY A 69 -10.25 7.36 -6.86
CA GLY A 69 -11.37 8.07 -6.24
C GLY A 69 -12.23 7.23 -5.28
N LEU A 70 -11.94 5.93 -5.15
CA LEU A 70 -12.37 5.12 -4.01
C LEU A 70 -11.54 5.47 -2.78
N VAL A 71 -12.20 5.67 -1.65
CA VAL A 71 -11.57 5.90 -0.34
C VAL A 71 -11.96 4.75 0.58
N THR A 72 -11.02 3.86 0.84
CA THR A 72 -11.22 2.74 1.76
C THR A 72 -10.71 3.11 3.14
N HIS A 73 -11.50 2.88 4.19
CA HIS A 73 -11.02 2.91 5.58
C HIS A 73 -10.97 1.49 6.13
N TRP A 74 -9.97 1.23 6.98
CA TRP A 74 -9.72 -0.07 7.59
C TRP A 74 -9.82 0.07 9.10
N HIS A 75 -10.58 -0.83 9.72
CA HIS A 75 -10.81 -0.88 11.16
C HIS A 75 -10.24 -2.18 11.72
N TYR A 76 -9.67 -2.08 12.91
CA TYR A 76 -8.95 -3.17 13.57
C TYR A 76 -9.48 -3.38 14.98
N ASP A 77 -9.37 -4.61 15.49
CA ASP A 77 -9.50 -4.87 16.92
C ASP A 77 -8.19 -4.66 17.70
N GLU A 78 -8.23 -4.91 19.00
CA GLU A 78 -7.08 -4.80 19.92
C GLU A 78 -5.99 -5.87 19.67
N ALA A 79 -6.27 -6.88 18.85
CA ALA A 79 -5.34 -7.93 18.43
C ALA A 79 -4.79 -7.69 17.01
N ASP A 80 -4.94 -6.46 16.50
CA ASP A 80 -4.47 -5.99 15.19
C ASP A 80 -5.11 -6.72 13.98
N ARG A 81 -6.28 -7.35 14.17
CA ARG A 81 -7.03 -8.05 13.11
C ARG A 81 -8.04 -7.10 12.46
N ILE A 82 -8.18 -7.13 11.14
CA ILE A 82 -9.12 -6.27 10.40
C ILE A 82 -10.56 -6.73 10.67
N THR A 83 -11.38 -5.89 11.30
CA THR A 83 -12.78 -6.22 11.64
C THR A 83 -13.80 -5.58 10.69
N GLN A 84 -13.43 -4.52 9.97
CA GLN A 84 -14.29 -3.87 8.99
C GLN A 84 -13.47 -3.10 7.96
N ARG A 85 -13.98 -3.04 6.72
CA ARG A 85 -13.61 -1.95 5.80
C ARG A 85 -14.84 -1.23 5.26
N THR A 86 -14.74 0.08 5.13
CA THR A 86 -15.72 0.92 4.41
C THR A 86 -15.12 1.41 3.10
N VAL A 87 -15.92 1.58 2.06
CA VAL A 87 -15.52 2.17 0.77
C VAL A 87 -16.43 3.37 0.50
N ASN A 88 -15.84 4.55 0.32
CA ASN A 88 -16.56 5.82 0.17
C ASN A 88 -17.55 6.14 1.31
N GLY A 89 -17.28 5.62 2.51
CA GLY A 89 -18.13 5.77 3.70
C GLY A 89 -19.13 4.61 3.91
N GLU A 90 -19.43 3.83 2.87
CA GLU A 90 -20.36 2.72 2.95
C GLU A 90 -19.66 1.44 3.46
N PRO A 91 -20.31 0.62 4.32
CA PRO A 91 -19.78 -0.70 4.69
C PRO A 91 -19.58 -1.59 3.46
N ALA A 92 -18.37 -2.14 3.29
CA ALA A 92 -18.07 -3.04 2.18
C ALA A 92 -17.89 -4.48 2.67
N GLU A 93 -17.08 -4.69 3.71
CA GLU A 93 -16.82 -6.00 4.32
C GLU A 93 -16.69 -5.84 5.84
N GLN A 94 -17.10 -6.87 6.58
CA GLN A 94 -16.93 -7.01 8.03
C GLN A 94 -16.39 -8.41 8.30
N TRP A 95 -15.64 -8.56 9.39
CA TRP A 95 -15.05 -9.82 9.82
C TRP A 95 -15.13 -9.97 11.33
N GLN A 96 -15.39 -11.18 11.78
CA GLN A 96 -15.42 -11.60 13.18
C GLN A 96 -14.42 -12.73 13.40
N TYR A 97 -13.78 -12.73 14.57
CA TYR A 97 -12.80 -13.73 14.93
C TYR A 97 -13.08 -14.30 16.31
N ASP A 98 -12.80 -15.59 16.50
CA ASP A 98 -12.80 -16.21 17.83
C ASP A 98 -11.55 -15.80 18.66
N GLU A 99 -11.50 -16.29 19.90
CA GLU A 99 -10.36 -16.12 20.82
C GLU A 99 -9.05 -16.75 20.30
N ARG A 100 -9.13 -17.64 19.30
CA ARG A 100 -7.98 -18.32 18.68
C ARG A 100 -7.50 -17.61 17.41
N GLY A 101 -8.18 -16.53 16.99
CA GLY A 101 -7.89 -15.77 15.78
C GLY A 101 -8.48 -16.36 14.50
N TRP A 102 -9.41 -17.31 14.59
CA TRP A 102 -10.04 -17.92 13.43
C TRP A 102 -11.24 -17.10 12.98
N LEU A 103 -11.39 -16.91 11.66
CA LEU A 103 -12.51 -16.19 11.08
C LEU A 103 -13.83 -16.97 11.31
N THR A 104 -14.82 -16.32 11.91
CA THR A 104 -16.12 -16.91 12.26
C THR A 104 -17.31 -16.31 11.50
N GLY A 105 -17.14 -15.13 10.89
CA GLY A 105 -18.16 -14.41 10.11
C GLY A 105 -17.63 -13.11 9.54
#